data_AF-A0A6P0YUN7-F1
#
_entry.id   AF-A0A6P0YUN7-F1
#
_cell.length_a   1.000
_cell.length_b   1.000
_cell.length_c   1.000
_cell.angle_alpha   90.00
_cell.angle_beta   90.00
_cell.angle_gamma   90.00
#
_symmetry.space_group_name_H-M   'P 1'
#
loop_
_entity.id
_entity.type
_entity.pdbx_description
1 polymer ?
#
loop_
_entity_poly.entity_id
_entity_poly.type
_entity_poly.pdbx_seq_one_letter_code
_entity_poly.pdbx_strand_id
1 'polypeptide(L)' 'LYSKFANIGPALGVVNLYYAMKLGKISENDLVLIYGFGAASSACAVVVRWGDVKLSPDPFNQPELVGVASN' A
#
# COMPACT_ATOMS: atom_id res chain seq x y z
N LEU A 1 -7.29 2.82 7.12
CA LEU A 1 -7.03 3.38 5.78
C LEU A 1 -8.02 4.47 5.43
N TYR A 2 -9.33 4.24 5.54
CA TYR A 2 -10.36 5.26 5.25
C TYR A 2 -10.26 6.57 6.02
N SER A 3 -9.66 6.57 7.22
CA SER A 3 -9.37 7.80 7.97
C SER A 3 -8.16 8.60 7.44
N LYS A 4 -7.33 8.02 6.56
CA LYS A 4 -6.08 8.61 6.07
C LYS A 4 -6.08 8.90 4.57
N PHE A 5 -6.74 8.06 3.77
CA PHE A 5 -6.77 8.18 2.32
C PHE A 5 -8.18 7.94 1.80
N ALA A 6 -8.62 8.85 0.92
CA ALA A 6 -9.78 8.63 0.06
C ALA A 6 -9.38 7.78 -1.17
N ASN A 7 -10.25 7.72 -2.19
CA ASN A 7 -9.89 7.09 -3.45
C ASN A 7 -8.74 7.85 -4.13
N ILE A 8 -7.57 7.21 -4.23
CA ILE A 8 -6.36 7.73 -4.87
C ILE A 8 -6.08 7.04 -6.22
N GLY A 9 -7.13 6.52 -6.86
CA GLY A 9 -7.06 5.87 -8.16
C GLY A 9 -6.17 4.62 -8.15
N PRO A 10 -5.36 4.39 -9.19
CA PRO A 10 -4.53 3.19 -9.32
C PRO A 10 -3.56 2.94 -8.15
N ALA A 11 -3.16 3.99 -7.42
CA ALA A 11 -2.25 3.86 -6.28
C ALA A 11 -2.89 3.19 -5.05
N LEU A 12 -4.23 3.12 -4.99
CA LEU A 12 -4.96 2.66 -3.80
C LEU A 12 -4.59 1.21 -3.42
N GLY A 13 -4.43 0.33 -4.41
CA GLY A 13 -4.04 -1.06 -4.18
C GLY A 13 -2.68 -1.18 -3.50
N VAL A 14 -1.68 -0.45 -4.00
CA VAL A 14 -0.30 -0.47 -3.47
C VAL A 14 -0.25 0.12 -2.06
N VAL A 15 -0.94 1.24 -1.82
CA VAL A 15 -1.01 1.85 -0.49
C VAL A 15 -1.71 0.94 0.52
N ASN A 16 -2.78 0.24 0.11
CA ASN A 16 -3.43 -0.75 0.96
C ASN A 16 -2.48 -1.89 1.35
N LEU A 17 -1.69 -2.40 0.40
CA LEU A 17 -0.70 -3.47 0.66
C LEU A 17 0.40 -3.01 1.62
N TYR A 18 0.94 -1.80 1.42
CA TYR A 18 1.92 -1.20 2.33
C TYR A 18 1.40 -1.17 3.78
N TYR A 19 0.17 -0.69 3.99
CA TYR A 19 -0.42 -0.64 5.32
C TYR A 19 -0.83 -2.01 5.86
N ALA A 20 -1.25 -2.94 5.00
CA ALA A 20 -1.56 -4.30 5.42
C ALA A 20 -0.30 -4.97 6.00
N MET A 21 0.84 -4.85 5.33
CA MET A 21 2.13 -5.30 5.86
C MET A 21 2.55 -4.54 7.12
N LYS A 22 2.46 -3.21 7.12
CA LYS A 22 2.85 -2.38 8.28
C LYS A 22 2.05 -2.71 9.54
N LEU A 23 0.79 -3.12 9.37
CA LEU A 23 -0.10 -3.53 10.45
C LEU A 23 -0.02 -5.04 10.76
N GLY A 24 0.89 -5.79 10.11
CA GLY A 24 1.06 -7.23 10.31
C GLY A 24 -0.12 -8.09 9.82
N LYS A 25 -0.97 -7.55 8.94
CA LYS A 25 -2.12 -8.29 8.37
C LYS A 25 -1.73 -9.25 7.24
N ILE A 26 -0.56 -9.01 6.65
CA ILE A 26 0.05 -9.87 5.64
C ILE A 26 1.48 -10.12 6.12
N SER A 27 1.88 -11.38 6.13
CA SER A 27 3.21 -11.86 6.49
C SER A 27 3.78 -12.77 5.40
N GLU A 28 5.06 -13.10 5.52
CA GLU A 28 5.71 -14.06 4.62
C GLU A 28 4.94 -15.40 4.59
N ASN A 29 4.79 -15.96 3.39
CA ASN A 29 4.05 -17.19 3.05
C ASN A 29 2.52 -17.11 3.06
N ASP A 30 1.93 -15.97 3.41
CA ASP A 30 0.48 -15.77 3.28
C ASP A 30 0.03 -15.92 1.82
N LEU A 31 -1.16 -16.50 1.63
CA LEU A 31 -1.82 -16.51 0.32
C LEU A 31 -2.74 -15.29 0.23
N VAL A 32 -2.35 -14.30 -0.57
CA VAL A 32 -3.01 -13.00 -0.64
C VAL A 32 -3.79 -12.87 -1.96
N LEU A 33 -5.07 -12.50 -1.87
CA LEU A 33 -5.85 -12.04 -3.01
C LEU A 33 -5.76 -10.52 -3.11
N ILE A 34 -5.21 -10.04 -4.22
CA ILE A 34 -5.26 -8.63 -4.62
C ILE A 34 -6.40 -8.51 -5.62
N TYR A 35 -7.43 -7.76 -5.26
CA TYR A 35 -8.57 -7.51 -6.12
C TYR A 35 -8.76 -6.02 -6.34
N GLY A 36 -9.03 -5.65 -7.59
CA GLY A 36 -9.30 -4.28 -7.98
C GLY A 36 -10.25 -4.21 -9.16
N PHE A 37 -10.94 -3.08 -9.27
CA PHE A 37 -11.73 -2.72 -10.43
C PHE A 37 -11.28 -1.35 -10.93
N GLY A 38 -11.42 -1.13 -12.23
CA GLY A 38 -11.00 0.07 -12.92
C GLY A 38 -12.11 0.70 -13.76
N ALA A 39 -11.71 1.64 -14.61
CA ALA A 39 -12.63 2.25 -15.57
C ALA A 39 -13.13 1.24 -16.62
N ALA A 40 -14.21 1.60 -17.33
CA ALA A 40 -14.76 0.81 -18.42
C ALA A 40 -15.09 -0.66 -18.03
N SER A 41 -15.66 -0.85 -16.84
CA SER A 41 -16.06 -2.17 -16.33
C SER A 41 -14.92 -3.20 -16.25
N SER A 42 -13.66 -2.73 -16.14
CA SER A 42 -12.51 -3.61 -15.99
C SER A 42 -12.37 -4.08 -14.53
N ALA A 43 -11.99 -5.34 -14.35
CA ALA A 43 -11.65 -5.92 -13.06
C ALA A 43 -10.43 -6.83 -13.18
N CYS A 44 -9.66 -6.93 -12.10
CA CYS A 44 -8.47 -7.75 -12.03
C CYS A 44 -8.40 -8.44 -10.66
N ALA A 45 -7.99 -9.71 -10.69
CA ALA A 45 -7.71 -10.51 -9.50
C ALA A 45 -6.33 -11.14 -9.66
N VAL A 46 -5.48 -11.00 -8.64
CA VAL A 46 -4.15 -11.61 -8.58
C VAL A 46 -4.04 -12.38 -7.27
N VAL A 47 -3.64 -13.65 -7.36
CA VAL A 47 -3.31 -14.46 -6.19
C VAL A 47 -1.79 -14.52 -6.08
N VAL A 48 -1.26 -14.11 -4.93
CA VAL A 48 0.18 -14.07 -4.67
C VAL A 48 0.47 -14.86 -3.41
N ARG A 49 1.43 -15.80 -3.49
CA ARG A 49 2.12 -16.27 -2.30
C ARG A 49 3.08 -15.18 -1.87
N TRP A 50 2.81 -14.55 -0.74
CA TRP A 50 3.57 -13.41 -0.26
C TRP A 50 4.98 -13.84 0.12
N GLY A 51 5.99 -13.20 -0.45
CA GLY A 51 7.39 -13.49 -0.16
C GLY A 51 7.95 -12.66 0.99
N ASP A 52 9.28 -12.68 1.15
CA ASP A 52 9.98 -11.77 2.04
C ASP A 52 10.03 -10.34 1.45
N VAL A 53 8.92 -9.62 1.59
CA VAL A 53 8.80 -8.24 1.13
C VAL A 53 9.28 -7.30 2.24
N LYS A 54 10.17 -6.36 1.89
CA LYS A 54 10.62 -5.30 2.80
C LYS A 54 9.84 -4.01 2.54
N LEU A 55 9.49 -3.30 3.62
CA LEU A 55 8.87 -1.99 3.54
C LEU A 55 9.91 -0.88 3.64
N SER A 56 9.71 0.18 2.85
CA SER A 56 10.39 1.46 3.05
C SER A 56 10.02 2.08 4.41
N PRO A 57 10.90 2.89 5.03
CA PRO A 57 10.55 3.69 6.20
C PRO A 57 9.29 4.54 5.99
N ASP A 58 8.59 4.86 7.08
CA ASP A 58 7.40 5.72 7.02
C ASP A 58 7.77 7.11 6.46
N PRO A 59 7.20 7.55 5.33
CA PRO A 59 7.52 8.85 4.74
C PRO A 59 7.17 10.03 5.67
N PHE A 60 6.25 9.83 6.63
CA PHE A 60 5.86 10.87 7.58
C PHE A 60 6.65 10.83 8.90
N ASN A 61 7.59 9.90 9.05
CA ASN A 61 8.47 9.79 10.21
C ASN A 61 9.95 9.87 9.81
N GLN A 62 10.25 10.61 8.74
CA GLN A 62 11.61 10.87 8.29
C GLN A 62 12.09 12.22 8.85
N PRO A 63 13.13 12.25 9.70
CA PRO A 63 13.68 13.50 10.25
C PRO A 63 14.22 14.47 9.18
N GLU A 64 14.60 13.98 7.99
CA GLU A 64 15.30 14.78 6.97
C GLU A 64 14.39 15.57 6.02
N LEU A 65 13.10 15.24 5.89
CA LEU A 65 12.22 15.91 4.91
C LEU A 65 11.51 17.16 5.46
N VAL A 66 11.63 17.44 6.76
CA VAL A 66 11.05 18.64 7.39
C VAL A 66 11.86 19.91 7.06
N GLY A 67 13.07 19.79 6.53
CA GLY A 67 13.97 20.91 6.24
C GLY A 67 13.81 21.60 4.88
N VAL A 68 13.01 21.07 3.94
CA VAL A 68 12.97 21.57 2.55
C VAL A 68 11.72 22.44 2.26
N ALA A 69 10.74 22.47 3.16
CA ALA A 69 9.50 23.24 3.00
C ALA A 69 9.50 24.60 3.73
N SER A 70 10.69 25.21 3.89
CA SER A 70 10.86 26.55 4.45
C SER A 70 11.73 27.38 3.50
N ASN A 71 11.12 27.88 2.42
CA ASN A 71 11.60 29.02 1.63
C ASN A 71 10.42 29.64 0.88
#